data_AF-A0AAW9KAB2-F1
#
_entry.id   AF-A0AAW9KAB2-F1
#
_cell.length_a   1.000
_cell.length_b   1.000
_cell.length_c   1.000
_cell.angle_alpha   90.00
_cell.angle_beta   90.00
_cell.angle_gamma   90.00
#
_symmetry.space_group_name_H-M   'P 1'
#
loop_
_entity.id
_entity.type
_entity.pdbx_description
1 polymer ?
#
loop_
_entity_poly.entity_id
_entity_poly.type
_entity_poly.pdbx_seq_one_letter_code
_entity_poly.pdbx_strand_id
1 'polypeptide(L)'
;KEEMLEAAAAAIKYAKKYFSKIEFSPEDAGRTELDFLCEVTDMAIKSGATVVIIPDTVGFLTPYEYGNIFKMLKETVPGIEKIQLSAHCHDDLGMATANALAAIMNGADQIEGTINGIGERAGNT
;
A
#
# COMPACT_ATOMS: atom_id res chain seq x y z
N LYS A 1 14.90 2.83 11.46
CA LYS A 1 13.72 1.94 11.28
C LYS A 1 12.76 2.11 12.46
N GLU A 2 13.20 1.86 13.70
CA GLU A 2 12.36 1.98 14.91
C GLU A 2 11.72 3.36 15.12
N GLU A 3 12.49 4.45 15.06
CA GLU A 3 11.94 5.82 15.19
C GLU A 3 10.83 6.14 14.17
N MET A 4 10.95 5.61 12.94
CA MET A 4 9.93 5.78 11.90
C MET A 4 8.64 5.02 12.27
N LEU A 5 8.77 3.78 12.74
CA LEU A 5 7.63 2.98 13.20
C LEU A 5 6.91 3.66 14.37
N GLU A 6 7.66 4.21 15.32
CA GLU A 6 7.09 4.94 16.46
C GLU A 6 6.35 6.20 16.01
N ALA A 7 6.94 6.99 15.12
CA ALA A 7 6.31 8.20 14.59
C ALA A 7 5.03 7.88 13.80
N ALA A 8 5.07 6.87 12.93
CA ALA A 8 3.92 6.41 12.17
C ALA A 8 2.80 5.88 13.09
N ALA A 9 3.15 5.04 14.07
CA ALA A 9 2.21 4.53 15.06
C ALA A 9 1.55 5.66 15.86
N ALA A 10 2.31 6.67 16.28
CA ALA A 10 1.80 7.83 16.99
C ALA A 10 0.82 8.64 16.13
N ALA A 11 1.13 8.85 14.85
CA ALA A 11 0.27 9.55 13.90
C ALA A 11 -1.06 8.80 13.67
N ILE A 12 -1.01 7.48 13.44
CA ILE A 12 -2.22 6.65 13.26
C ILE A 12 -3.08 6.67 14.53
N LYS A 13 -2.47 6.50 15.72
CA LYS A 13 -3.19 6.54 17.01
C LYS A 13 -3.80 7.92 17.28
N TYR A 14 -3.15 8.99 16.84
CA TYR A 14 -3.70 10.34 16.91
C TYR A 14 -4.93 10.48 16.01
N ALA A 15 -4.83 10.07 14.73
CA ALA A 15 -5.94 10.11 13.78
C ALA A 15 -7.16 9.32 14.26
N LYS A 16 -6.95 8.16 14.93
CA LYS A 16 -8.00 7.31 15.51
C LYS A 16 -8.87 7.98 16.56
N LYS A 17 -8.42 9.09 17.15
CA LYS A 17 -9.26 9.88 18.06
C LYS A 17 -10.37 10.63 17.33
N TYR A 18 -10.22 10.84 16.02
CA TYR A 18 -11.07 11.72 15.21
C TYR A 18 -11.77 11.00 14.05
N PHE A 19 -11.15 9.94 13.51
CA PHE A 19 -11.64 9.27 12.30
C PHE A 19 -11.81 7.77 12.51
N SER A 20 -12.88 7.22 11.94
CA SER A 20 -13.17 5.77 11.95
C SER A 20 -12.51 5.02 10.80
N LYS A 21 -12.22 5.70 9.68
CA LYS A 21 -11.45 5.17 8.55
C LYS A 21 -10.12 5.92 8.50
N ILE A 22 -9.02 5.18 8.60
CA ILE A 22 -7.65 5.69 8.55
C ILE A 22 -6.90 4.90 7.51
N GLU A 23 -6.38 5.63 6.54
CA GLU A 23 -5.58 5.10 5.46
C GLU A 23 -4.12 5.48 5.69
N PHE A 24 -3.24 4.48 5.67
CA PHE A 24 -1.81 4.65 5.89
C PHE A 24 -1.04 4.19 4.66
N SER A 25 -0.10 5.01 4.19
CA SER A 25 0.73 4.70 3.03
C SER A 25 2.19 4.59 3.45
N PRO A 26 2.79 3.39 3.48
CA PRO A 26 4.24 3.22 3.40
C PRO A 26 4.75 3.73 2.05
N GLU A 27 5.08 5.02 1.98
CA GLU A 27 5.66 5.62 0.78
C GLU A 27 6.92 4.84 0.34
N ASP A 28 7.06 4.65 -0.98
CA ASP A 28 8.16 3.90 -1.58
C ASP A 28 8.17 2.38 -1.24
N ALA A 29 6.98 1.81 -1.00
CA ALA A 29 6.80 0.39 -0.70
C ALA A 29 7.46 -0.53 -1.73
N GLY A 30 7.41 -0.18 -3.02
CA GLY A 30 8.01 -0.97 -4.11
C GLY A 30 9.53 -1.18 -4.02
N ARG A 31 10.24 -0.37 -3.25
CA ARG A 31 11.70 -0.49 -3.03
C ARG A 31 12.06 -0.83 -1.57
N THR A 32 11.06 -0.99 -0.72
CA THR A 32 11.24 -1.37 0.68
C THR A 32 11.49 -2.87 0.78
N GLU A 33 12.41 -3.30 1.64
CA GLU A 33 12.62 -4.73 1.94
C GLU A 33 11.29 -5.37 2.35
N LEU A 34 10.88 -6.46 1.69
CA LEU A 34 9.55 -7.07 1.90
C LEU A 34 9.26 -7.41 3.37
N ASP A 35 10.24 -7.96 4.08
CA ASP A 35 10.09 -8.28 5.51
C ASP A 35 9.82 -7.03 6.35
N PHE A 36 10.49 -5.92 6.01
CA PHE A 36 10.27 -4.65 6.69
C PHE A 36 8.92 -4.02 6.30
N LEU A 37 8.47 -4.18 5.06
CA LEU A 37 7.14 -3.74 4.64
C LEU A 37 6.04 -4.52 5.39
N CYS A 38 6.22 -5.82 5.61
CA CYS A 38 5.36 -6.63 6.46
C CYS A 38 5.33 -6.11 7.91
N GLU A 39 6.49 -5.78 8.49
CA GLU A 39 6.60 -5.19 9.83
C GLU A 39 5.87 -3.83 9.93
N VAL A 40 6.05 -2.96 8.93
CA VAL A 40 5.37 -1.65 8.85
C VAL A 40 3.86 -1.84 8.75
N THR A 41 3.40 -2.80 7.95
CA THR A 41 1.96 -3.10 7.79
C THR A 41 1.35 -3.64 9.08
N ASP A 42 2.02 -4.58 9.76
CA ASP A 42 1.61 -5.11 11.07
C ASP A 42 1.53 -3.98 12.12
N MET A 43 2.53 -3.10 12.17
CA MET A 43 2.51 -1.92 13.02
C MET A 43 1.32 -1.00 12.72
N ALA A 44 1.03 -0.75 11.44
CA ALA A 44 -0.08 0.11 11.03
C ALA A 44 -1.43 -0.47 11.48
N ILE A 45 -1.64 -1.77 11.29
CA ILE A 45 -2.83 -2.50 11.76
C ILE A 45 -2.97 -2.39 13.27
N LYS A 46 -1.90 -2.70 14.03
CA LYS A 46 -1.90 -2.63 15.50
C LYS A 46 -2.16 -1.22 16.03
N SER A 47 -1.74 -0.20 15.28
CA SER A 47 -1.96 1.21 15.62
C SER A 47 -3.38 1.68 15.27
N GLY A 48 -4.10 0.94 14.43
CA GLY A 48 -5.51 1.15 14.12
C GLY A 48 -5.78 1.70 12.72
N ALA A 49 -4.85 1.55 11.78
CA ALA A 49 -5.15 1.76 10.37
C ALA A 49 -6.24 0.79 9.92
N THR A 50 -7.14 1.25 9.05
CA THR A 50 -8.21 0.43 8.46
C THR A 50 -7.95 0.13 7.00
N VAL A 51 -7.06 0.89 6.36
CA VAL A 51 -6.58 0.69 4.99
C VAL A 51 -5.08 0.90 4.98
N VAL A 52 -4.34 0.02 4.29
CA VAL A 52 -2.92 0.23 3.98
C VAL A 52 -2.74 0.26 2.47
N ILE A 53 -2.11 1.33 1.97
CA ILE A 53 -1.84 1.53 0.54
C ILE A 53 -0.43 1.08 0.23
N ILE A 54 -0.25 0.31 -0.84
CA ILE A 54 1.07 -0.06 -1.35
C ILE A 54 1.33 0.72 -2.64
N PRO A 55 2.01 1.87 -2.59
CA PRO A 55 2.29 2.63 -3.81
C PRO A 55 3.46 2.03 -4.62
N ASP A 56 3.30 1.92 -5.94
CA ASP A 56 4.42 1.85 -6.89
C ASP A 56 4.93 3.27 -7.15
N THR A 57 5.61 3.84 -6.16
CA THR A 57 5.99 5.26 -6.16
C THR A 57 6.83 5.65 -7.38
N VAL A 58 7.69 4.75 -7.86
CA VAL A 58 8.53 5.00 -9.06
C VAL A 58 7.76 4.71 -10.37
N GLY A 59 6.78 3.80 -10.34
CA GLY A 59 6.01 3.39 -11.52
C GLY A 59 6.71 2.33 -12.38
N PHE A 60 7.69 1.63 -11.81
CA PHE A 60 8.62 0.77 -12.55
C PHE A 60 8.47 -0.72 -12.21
N LEU A 61 7.51 -1.08 -11.34
CA LEU A 61 7.26 -2.47 -11.03
C LEU A 61 6.51 -3.15 -12.17
N THR A 62 6.86 -4.41 -12.43
CA THR A 62 6.09 -5.27 -13.31
C THR A 62 4.86 -5.84 -12.59
N PRO A 63 3.84 -6.31 -13.32
CA PRO A 63 2.66 -6.93 -12.70
C PRO A 63 2.99 -8.11 -11.79
N TYR A 64 4.02 -8.89 -12.13
CA TYR A 64 4.48 -10.00 -11.32
C TYR A 64 5.09 -9.53 -9.99
N GLU A 65 6.00 -8.56 -10.03
CA GLU A 65 6.65 -8.02 -8.83
C GLU A 65 5.62 -7.35 -7.91
N TYR A 66 4.75 -6.51 -8.47
CA TYR A 66 3.74 -5.80 -7.69
C TYR A 66 2.72 -6.74 -7.08
N GLY A 67 2.18 -7.71 -7.84
CA GLY A 67 1.30 -8.75 -7.31
C GLY A 67 1.94 -9.58 -6.20
N ASN A 68 3.25 -9.88 -6.31
CA ASN A 68 3.97 -10.62 -5.28
C ASN A 68 4.04 -9.85 -3.93
N ILE A 69 4.10 -8.51 -3.96
CA ILE A 69 4.06 -7.70 -2.72
C ILE A 69 2.74 -7.95 -1.98
N PHE A 70 1.60 -7.84 -2.67
CA PHE A 70 0.28 -8.06 -2.06
C PHE A 70 0.14 -9.50 -1.54
N LYS A 71 0.59 -10.47 -2.33
CA LYS A 71 0.58 -11.88 -1.92
C LYS A 71 1.35 -12.08 -0.62
N MET A 72 2.58 -11.56 -0.54
CA MET A 72 3.43 -11.66 0.65
C MET A 72 2.78 -11.02 1.88
N LEU A 73 2.16 -9.85 1.73
CA LEU A 73 1.44 -9.18 2.81
C LEU A 73 0.27 -10.03 3.31
N LYS A 74 -0.54 -10.58 2.39
CA LYS A 74 -1.68 -11.46 2.74
C LYS A 74 -1.23 -12.75 3.43
N GLU A 75 -0.07 -13.30 3.07
CA GLU A 75 0.45 -14.55 3.64
C GLU A 75 1.15 -14.36 4.99
N THR A 76 1.74 -13.18 5.23
CA THR A 76 2.70 -12.98 6.33
C THR A 76 2.17 -12.08 7.44
N VAL A 77 1.33 -11.09 7.13
CA VAL A 77 0.96 -10.04 8.11
C VAL A 77 -0.23 -10.49 8.97
N PRO A 78 -0.09 -10.56 10.31
CA PRO A 78 -1.20 -10.91 11.19
C PRO A 78 -2.29 -9.83 11.22
N GLY A 79 -3.56 -10.23 11.13
CA GLY A 79 -4.67 -9.28 11.17
C GLY A 79 -4.93 -8.54 9.86
N ILE A 80 -4.20 -8.90 8.78
CA ILE A 80 -4.35 -8.34 7.45
C ILE A 80 -5.78 -8.50 6.91
N GLU A 81 -6.51 -9.53 7.35
CA GLU A 81 -7.92 -9.77 7.01
C GLU A 81 -8.90 -8.77 7.62
N LYS A 82 -8.45 -7.94 8.57
CA LYS A 82 -9.29 -6.94 9.26
C LYS A 82 -9.22 -5.55 8.64
N ILE A 83 -8.34 -5.37 7.65
CA ILE A 83 -8.13 -4.11 6.96
C ILE A 83 -8.28 -4.30 5.45
N GLN A 84 -8.40 -3.21 4.71
CA GLN A 84 -8.33 -3.23 3.25
C GLN A 84 -6.89 -3.02 2.80
N LEU A 85 -6.46 -3.76 1.78
CA LEU A 85 -5.24 -3.41 1.03
C LEU A 85 -5.60 -2.56 -0.19
N SER A 86 -4.96 -1.41 -0.33
CA SER A 86 -5.14 -0.48 -1.45
C SER A 86 -3.94 -0.54 -2.39
N ALA A 87 -4.19 -0.58 -3.70
CA ALA A 87 -3.16 -0.46 -4.73
C ALA A 87 -3.15 0.95 -5.30
N HIS A 88 -1.96 1.53 -5.45
CA HIS A 88 -1.73 2.84 -6.06
C HIS A 88 -0.59 2.69 -7.06
N CYS A 89 -0.91 2.68 -8.35
CA CYS A 89 0.07 2.43 -9.41
C CYS A 89 0.26 3.68 -10.26
N HIS A 90 1.52 4.00 -10.57
CA HIS A 90 1.89 5.00 -11.56
C HIS A 90 2.13 4.36 -12.93
N ASP A 91 1.89 5.11 -14.00
CA ASP A 91 1.89 4.61 -15.39
C ASP A 91 3.20 4.85 -16.16
N ASP A 92 4.33 5.04 -15.45
CA ASP A 92 5.62 5.39 -16.06
C ASP A 92 6.09 4.38 -17.13
N LEU A 93 5.66 3.12 -17.05
CA LEU A 93 5.93 2.08 -18.06
C LEU A 93 4.67 1.65 -18.85
N GLY A 94 3.56 2.37 -18.74
CA GLY A 94 2.27 2.00 -19.36
C GLY A 94 1.64 0.75 -18.73
N MET A 95 1.96 0.47 -17.46
CA MET A 95 1.58 -0.76 -16.74
C MET A 95 0.67 -0.51 -15.55
N ALA A 96 0.22 0.71 -15.25
CA ALA A 96 -0.53 1.02 -14.03
C ALA A 96 -1.79 0.15 -13.89
N THR A 97 -2.60 0.05 -14.94
CA THR A 97 -3.79 -0.81 -14.96
C THR A 97 -3.45 -2.29 -14.79
N ALA A 98 -2.37 -2.77 -15.43
CA ALA A 98 -1.95 -4.16 -15.31
C ALA A 98 -1.46 -4.48 -13.88
N ASN A 99 -0.72 -3.56 -13.26
CA ASN A 99 -0.29 -3.65 -11.87
C ASN A 99 -1.49 -3.65 -10.92
N ALA A 100 -2.47 -2.77 -11.12
CA ALA A 100 -3.69 -2.74 -10.33
C ALA A 100 -4.46 -4.07 -10.39
N LEU A 101 -4.62 -4.65 -11.59
CA LEU A 101 -5.25 -5.97 -11.75
C LEU A 101 -4.44 -7.08 -11.06
N ALA A 102 -3.11 -7.06 -11.16
CA ALA A 102 -2.25 -8.01 -10.48
C ALA A 102 -2.36 -7.91 -8.95
N ALA A 103 -2.49 -6.70 -8.41
CA ALA A 103 -2.75 -6.48 -6.98
C ALA A 103 -4.11 -7.07 -6.55
N ILE A 104 -5.18 -6.84 -7.33
CA ILE A 104 -6.51 -7.43 -7.08
C ILE A 104 -6.42 -8.95 -7.04
N MET A 105 -5.76 -9.57 -8.02
CA MET A 105 -5.59 -11.03 -8.08
C MET A 105 -4.85 -11.61 -6.86
N ASN A 106 -4.07 -10.78 -6.15
CA ASN A 106 -3.30 -11.17 -4.98
C ASN A 106 -3.86 -10.58 -3.66
N GLY A 107 -5.09 -10.05 -3.68
CA GLY A 107 -5.83 -9.70 -2.46
C GLY A 107 -5.90 -8.22 -2.11
N ALA A 108 -5.66 -7.32 -3.07
CA ALA A 108 -6.05 -5.92 -2.92
C ALA A 108 -7.59 -5.77 -2.95
N ASP A 109 -8.12 -4.93 -2.07
CA ASP A 109 -9.56 -4.66 -1.90
C ASP A 109 -9.95 -3.25 -2.41
N GLN A 110 -8.97 -2.35 -2.55
CA GLN A 110 -9.14 -0.96 -2.98
C GLN A 110 -8.13 -0.64 -4.09
N ILE A 111 -8.51 0.23 -5.02
CA ILE A 111 -7.63 0.76 -6.08
C ILE A 111 -7.75 2.28 -6.06
N GLU A 112 -6.60 2.94 -6.03
CA GLU A 112 -6.46 4.37 -6.25
C GLU A 112 -6.11 4.62 -7.71
N GLY A 113 -6.91 5.47 -8.32
CA GLY A 113 -6.76 5.89 -9.70
C GLY A 113 -7.48 7.20 -9.93
N THR A 114 -7.38 7.73 -11.14
CA THR A 114 -7.95 9.01 -11.51
C THR A 114 -8.66 8.93 -12.86
N ILE A 115 -9.58 9.85 -13.11
CA ILE A 115 -10.27 9.90 -14.40
C ILE A 115 -9.23 10.15 -15.50
N ASN A 116 -9.18 9.25 -16.49
CA ASN A 116 -8.19 9.22 -17.57
C ASN A 116 -6.73 9.06 -17.11
N GLY A 117 -6.49 8.53 -15.90
CA GLY A 117 -5.13 8.33 -15.37
C GLY A 117 -4.36 9.63 -15.14
N ILE A 118 -5.04 10.78 -15.01
CA ILE A 118 -4.35 12.06 -14.78
C ILE A 118 -3.52 12.05 -13.48
N GLY A 119 -2.29 12.51 -13.56
CA GLY A 119 -1.34 12.55 -12.45
C GLY A 119 -0.03 13.20 -12.86
N GLU A 120 0.91 13.31 -11.92
CA GLU A 120 2.28 13.72 -12.23
C GLU A 120 2.98 12.69 -13.14
N ARG A 121 4.05 13.12 -13.82
CA ARG A 121 4.82 12.31 -14.77
C ARG A 121 3.95 11.66 -15.85
N ALA A 122 3.90 10.33 -15.90
CA ALA A 122 3.10 9.55 -16.84
C ALA A 122 1.67 9.32 -16.37
N GLY A 123 1.32 9.72 -15.15
CA GLY A 123 -0.01 9.59 -14.60
C GLY A 123 -0.18 8.41 -13.65
N ASN A 124 -1.45 8.17 -13.31
CA ASN A 124 -1.92 7.14 -12.40
C ASN A 124 -2.71 6.06 -13.16
N THR A 125 -3.22 5.09 -12.40
CA THR A 125 -4.21 4.10 -12.88
C THR A 125 -5.48 4.77 -13.38
#